data_AF-A0A848P5N3-F1
#
_entry.id   AF-A0A848P5N3-F1
#
_cell.length_a   1.000
_cell.length_b   1.000
_cell.length_c   1.000
_cell.angle_alpha   90.00
_cell.angle_beta   90.00
_cell.angle_gamma   90.00
#
_symmetry.space_group_name_H-M   'P 1'
#
loop_
_entity.id
_entity.type
_entity.pdbx_description
1 polymer ?
#
loop_
_entity_poly.entity_id
_entity_poly.type
_entity_poly.pdbx_seq_one_letter_code
_entity_poly.pdbx_strand_id
1 'polypeptide(L)'
;MRGLIQSLLFATVGALVAVTAHAQGYSARGESLGWQVSQPTRFMVSGVLQKSGTVEIKPVHGIFTAKTGEEAVEQFANQVRSEYPGYALISTLASPVPLAGTCELHI
;
A
#
# COMPACT_ATOMS: atom_id res chain seq x y z
N MET A 1 47.00 23.72 -41.33
CA MET A 1 45.62 24.19 -41.03
C MET A 1 44.80 22.94 -40.77
N ARG A 2 44.74 22.41 -39.55
CA ARG A 2 43.88 22.79 -38.39
C ARG A 2 42.39 22.87 -38.76
N GLY A 3 41.60 21.97 -38.17
CA GLY A 3 40.12 21.91 -38.25
C GLY A 3 39.65 21.09 -39.45
N LEU A 4 38.73 20.14 -39.37
CA LEU A 4 37.64 19.92 -38.43
C LEU A 4 37.39 18.40 -38.33
N ILE A 5 37.62 17.80 -37.16
CA ILE A 5 37.10 16.48 -36.79
C ILE A 5 36.28 16.69 -35.52
N GLN A 6 35.08 17.23 -35.65
CA GLN A 6 34.10 17.31 -34.55
C GLN A 6 32.70 17.29 -35.12
N SER A 7 32.23 16.08 -35.44
CA SER A 7 30.80 15.83 -35.67
C SER A 7 30.43 14.48 -35.04
N LEU A 8 30.61 14.37 -33.72
CA LEU A 8 30.07 13.27 -32.94
C LEU A 8 28.66 13.62 -32.47
N LEU A 9 27.70 12.90 -33.07
CA LEU A 9 26.64 12.14 -32.39
C LEU A 9 26.00 12.80 -31.16
N PHE A 10 24.78 13.33 -31.32
CA PHE A 10 23.73 13.17 -30.30
C PHE A 10 22.37 13.06 -31.01
N ALA A 11 22.06 11.84 -31.47
CA ALA A 11 20.70 11.50 -31.87
C ALA A 11 19.85 11.41 -30.59
N THR A 12 19.00 12.41 -30.45
CA THR A 12 17.83 12.55 -29.56
C THR A 12 17.29 11.23 -29.01
N VAL A 13 17.34 11.10 -27.68
CA VAL A 13 16.61 10.12 -26.88
C VAL A 13 15.11 10.38 -27.07
N GLY A 14 14.42 9.49 -27.80
CA GLY A 14 12.97 9.48 -27.90
C GLY A 14 12.35 9.09 -26.56
N ALA A 15 11.64 10.02 -25.93
CA ALA A 15 10.91 9.80 -24.70
C ALA A 15 9.78 8.78 -24.92
N LEU A 16 9.90 7.61 -24.28
CA LEU A 16 8.79 6.68 -24.06
C LEU A 16 7.82 7.31 -23.06
N VAL A 17 6.86 8.10 -23.56
CA VAL A 17 5.69 8.47 -22.76
C VAL A 17 4.67 7.35 -22.92
N ALA A 18 4.79 6.32 -22.08
CA ALA A 18 3.69 5.39 -21.87
C ALA A 18 2.58 6.16 -21.13
N VAL A 19 1.57 6.62 -21.86
CA VAL A 19 0.37 7.18 -21.27
C VAL A 19 -0.38 6.04 -20.57
N THR A 20 -0.28 5.98 -19.25
CA THR A 20 -1.19 5.18 -18.43
C THR A 20 -2.56 5.84 -18.44
N ALA A 21 -3.34 5.60 -19.49
CA ALA A 21 -4.76 5.92 -19.53
C ALA A 21 -5.53 4.94 -18.61
N HIS A 22 -5.36 5.07 -17.30
CA HIS A 22 -6.19 4.37 -16.33
C HIS A 22 -7.30 5.32 -15.84
N ALA A 23 -8.48 5.10 -16.42
CA ALA A 23 -9.80 5.43 -15.85
C ALA A 23 -10.10 6.91 -15.49
N GLN A 24 -10.05 7.84 -16.43
CA GLN A 24 -10.67 9.18 -16.25
C GLN A 24 -12.18 9.23 -16.61
N GLY A 25 -12.82 8.10 -16.91
CA GLY A 25 -14.17 8.08 -17.49
C GLY A 25 -15.35 8.00 -16.52
N TYR A 26 -15.15 7.63 -15.25
CA TYR A 26 -16.27 7.28 -14.34
C TYR A 26 -16.51 8.25 -13.16
N SER A 27 -15.60 9.19 -12.83
CA SER A 27 -15.77 10.02 -11.61
C SER A 27 -16.36 11.42 -11.83
N ALA A 28 -16.24 12.01 -13.03
CA ALA A 28 -16.54 13.42 -13.24
C ALA A 28 -18.01 13.85 -12.99
N ARG A 29 -18.99 12.96 -13.20
CA ARG A 29 -20.41 13.26 -12.92
C ARG A 29 -20.81 12.98 -11.47
N GLY A 30 -20.20 11.98 -10.83
CA GLY A 30 -20.45 11.68 -9.42
C GLY A 30 -19.95 12.83 -8.55
N GLU A 31 -18.72 13.28 -8.79
CA GLU A 31 -18.10 14.38 -8.05
C GLU A 31 -18.89 15.70 -8.14
N SER A 32 -19.44 16.03 -9.31
CA SER A 32 -20.27 17.24 -9.48
C SER A 32 -21.63 17.18 -8.76
N LEU A 33 -22.06 15.99 -8.34
CA LEU A 33 -23.27 15.73 -7.56
C LEU A 33 -22.98 15.49 -6.07
N GLY A 34 -21.75 15.75 -5.61
CA GLY A 34 -21.33 15.54 -4.22
C GLY A 34 -20.97 14.10 -3.86
N TRP A 35 -20.92 13.18 -4.83
CA TRP A 35 -20.45 11.82 -4.60
C TRP A 35 -18.93 11.76 -4.64
N GLN A 36 -18.32 11.24 -3.59
CA GLN A 36 -16.89 11.00 -3.50
C GLN A 36 -16.61 9.50 -3.34
N VAL A 37 -15.53 9.03 -3.96
CA VAL A 37 -15.07 7.65 -3.82
C VAL A 37 -14.17 7.58 -2.59
N SER A 38 -14.60 6.85 -1.56
CA SER A 38 -13.79 6.54 -0.39
C SER A 38 -13.09 5.18 -0.61
N GLN A 39 -11.77 5.19 -0.76
CA GLN A 39 -10.95 3.99 -1.00
C GLN A 39 -9.77 3.95 -0.02
N PRO A 40 -9.98 3.52 1.22
CA PRO A 40 -8.90 3.44 2.19
C PRO A 40 -7.84 2.41 1.75
N THR A 41 -6.57 2.79 1.87
CA THR A 41 -5.44 1.85 1.74
C THR A 41 -5.47 0.89 2.93
N ARG A 42 -5.46 -0.41 2.63
CA ARG A 42 -5.59 -1.46 3.64
C ARG A 42 -4.52 -2.53 3.46
N PHE A 43 -4.08 -3.10 4.56
CA PHE A 43 -3.12 -4.19 4.60
C PHE A 43 -3.67 -5.35 5.43
N MET A 44 -3.53 -6.57 4.93
CA MET A 44 -3.70 -7.77 5.72
C MET A 44 -2.36 -8.01 6.41
N VAL A 45 -2.37 -7.99 7.74
CA VAL A 45 -1.19 -8.30 8.54
C VAL A 45 -1.41 -9.66 9.18
N SER A 46 -0.49 -10.58 8.91
CA SER A 46 -0.41 -11.89 9.53
C SER A 46 0.77 -11.90 10.48
N GLY A 47 0.60 -12.47 11.68
CA GLY A 47 1.65 -12.61 12.66
C GLY A 47 1.66 -13.98 13.32
N VAL A 48 2.82 -14.35 13.84
CA VAL A 48 3.01 -15.56 14.62
C VAL A 48 3.34 -15.15 16.05
N LEU A 49 2.50 -15.58 16.99
CA LEU A 49 2.70 -15.36 18.42
C LEU A 49 3.28 -16.62 19.06
N GLN A 50 4.21 -16.45 19.99
CA GLN A 50 4.74 -17.52 20.84
C GLN A 50 4.44 -17.22 22.31
N LYS A 51 3.87 -18.18 23.03
CA LYS A 51 3.62 -18.03 24.47
C LYS A 51 4.93 -18.12 25.25
N SER A 52 5.17 -17.12 26.10
CA SER A 52 6.41 -17.00 26.87
C SER A 52 6.71 -18.25 27.68
N GLY A 53 7.95 -18.74 27.60
CA GLY A 53 8.40 -19.94 28.32
C GLY A 53 7.89 -21.26 27.75
N THR A 54 7.26 -21.28 26.57
CA THR A 54 6.73 -22.49 25.94
C THR A 54 7.04 -22.56 24.44
N VAL A 55 6.74 -23.70 23.82
CA VAL A 55 6.75 -23.89 22.37
C VAL A 55 5.37 -23.69 21.72
N GLU A 56 4.40 -23.19 22.48
CA GLU A 56 3.05 -22.96 21.98
C GLU A 56 3.03 -21.77 21.01
N ILE A 57 2.54 -22.03 19.79
CA ILE A 57 2.46 -21.04 18.70
C ILE A 57 1.00 -20.73 18.38
N LYS A 58 0.69 -19.45 18.17
CA LYS A 58 -0.63 -18.96 17.78
C LYS A 58 -0.52 -18.04 16.57
N PRO A 59 -0.92 -18.47 15.36
CA PRO A 59 -1.04 -17.58 14.21
C PRO A 59 -2.26 -16.67 14.39
N VAL A 60 -2.09 -15.38 14.10
CA VAL A 60 -3.17 -14.39 14.14
C VAL A 60 -3.07 -13.47 12.93
N HIS A 61 -4.18 -12.88 12.49
CA HIS A 61 -4.20 -11.98 11.35
C HIS A 61 -5.30 -10.93 11.51
N GLY A 62 -5.16 -9.81 10.78
CA GLY A 62 -6.16 -8.75 10.73
C GLY A 62 -5.99 -7.84 9.53
N ILE A 63 -7.03 -7.09 9.19
CA ILE A 63 -6.98 -6.07 8.14
C ILE A 63 -6.93 -4.70 8.81
N PHE A 64 -5.94 -3.90 8.45
CA PHE A 64 -5.69 -2.57 9.01
C PHE A 64 -5.74 -1.52 7.91
N THR A 65 -6.36 -0.38 8.22
CA THR A 65 -6.30 0.80 7.35
C THR A 65 -5.06 1.60 7.73
N ALA A 66 -4.12 1.73 6.80
CA ALA A 66 -2.83 2.38 7.02
C ALA A 66 -2.26 2.88 5.70
N LYS A 67 -1.35 3.86 5.75
CA LYS A 67 -0.70 4.39 4.55
C LYS A 67 0.39 3.46 4.04
N THR A 68 1.06 2.74 4.93
CA THR A 68 2.12 1.77 4.58
C THR A 68 1.95 0.43 5.30
N GLY A 69 2.67 -0.58 4.82
CA GLY A 69 2.70 -1.89 5.47
C GLY A 69 3.34 -1.83 6.85
N GLU A 70 4.35 -1.00 7.05
CA GLU A 70 5.02 -0.80 8.35
C GLU A 70 4.07 -0.19 9.38
N GLU A 71 3.29 0.83 8.99
CA GLU A 71 2.27 1.42 9.86
C GLU A 71 1.19 0.39 10.22
N ALA A 72 0.77 -0.45 9.27
CA ALA A 72 -0.16 -1.54 9.55
C ALA A 72 0.42 -2.57 10.54
N VAL A 73 1.71 -2.90 10.41
CA VAL A 73 2.40 -3.80 11.35
C VAL A 73 2.48 -3.20 12.74
N GLU A 74 2.73 -1.89 12.87
CA GLU A 74 2.74 -1.20 14.17
C GLU A 74 1.37 -1.24 14.85
N GLN A 75 0.30 -0.93 14.10
CA GLN A 75 -1.08 -1.02 14.60
C GLN A 75 -1.42 -2.44 15.05
N PHE A 76 -1.10 -3.44 14.22
CA PHE A 76 -1.27 -4.85 14.53
C PHE A 76 -0.49 -5.26 15.79
N ALA A 77 0.80 -4.89 15.90
CA ALA A 77 1.64 -5.21 17.05
C ALA A 77 1.08 -4.64 18.36
N ASN A 78 0.53 -3.42 18.32
CA ASN A 78 -0.12 -2.80 19.46
C ASN A 78 -1.42 -3.53 19.86
N GLN A 79 -2.25 -3.90 18.87
CA GLN A 79 -3.47 -4.68 19.12
C GLN A 79 -3.16 -6.04 19.75
N VAL A 80 -2.26 -6.83 19.15
CA VAL A 80 -1.98 -8.19 19.64
C VAL A 80 -1.30 -8.19 21.01
N ARG A 81 -0.52 -7.15 21.35
CA ARG A 81 0.05 -7.00 22.70
C ARG A 81 -1.04 -6.83 23.75
N SER A 82 -2.13 -6.15 23.42
CA SER A 82 -3.27 -5.96 24.31
C SER A 82 -4.14 -7.22 24.42
N GLU A 83 -4.37 -7.91 23.30
CA GLU A 83 -5.29 -9.06 23.23
C GLU A 83 -4.67 -10.37 23.74
N TYR A 84 -3.35 -10.53 23.60
CA TYR A 84 -2.64 -11.78 23.91
C TYR A 84 -1.53 -11.54 24.96
N PRO A 85 -1.88 -11.16 26.20
CA PRO A 85 -0.88 -11.03 27.25
C PRO A 85 -0.16 -12.36 27.48
N GLY A 86 1.16 -12.30 27.70
CA GLY A 86 2.01 -13.49 27.85
C GLY A 86 2.41 -14.18 26.54
N TYR A 87 2.05 -13.61 25.39
CA TYR A 87 2.60 -14.00 24.09
C TYR A 87 3.56 -12.92 23.56
N ALA A 88 4.61 -13.35 22.88
CA ALA A 88 5.53 -12.50 22.12
C ALA A 88 5.22 -12.63 20.62
N LEU A 89 5.21 -11.51 19.91
CA LEU A 89 5.13 -11.49 18.46
C LEU A 89 6.53 -11.77 17.87
N ILE A 90 6.69 -12.89 17.16
CA ILE A 90 8.00 -13.36 16.69
C ILE A 90 8.21 -13.22 15.18
N SER A 91 7.14 -13.08 14.41
CA SER A 91 7.20 -12.86 12.97
C SER A 91 5.93 -12.17 12.47
N THR A 92 6.07 -11.35 11.44
CA THR A 92 4.98 -10.60 10.80
C THR A 92 5.16 -10.53 9.30
N LEU A 93 4.04 -10.54 8.58
CA LEU A 93 3.96 -10.27 7.15
C LEU A 93 2.79 -9.32 6.90
N ALA A 94 3.04 -8.24 6.16
CA ALA A 94 1.99 -7.34 5.69
C ALA A 94 1.86 -7.45 4.17
N SER A 95 0.62 -7.63 3.71
CA SER A 95 0.28 -7.72 2.29
C SER A 95 -0.79 -6.69 1.94
N PRO A 96 -0.65 -5.93 0.83
CA PRO A 96 -1.65 -4.97 0.41
C PRO A 96 -2.97 -5.70 0.10
N VAL A 97 -4.08 -5.16 0.60
CA VAL A 97 -5.43 -5.62 0.25
C VAL A 97 -5.88 -4.83 -0.98
N PRO A 98 -6.49 -5.49 -2.00
CA PRO A 98 -7.03 -4.79 -3.15
C PRO A 98 -7.93 -3.62 -2.75
N LEU A 99 -7.78 -2.52 -3.48
CA LEU A 99 -8.62 -1.34 -3.27
C LEU A 99 -10.07 -1.72 -3.54
N ALA A 100 -10.90 -1.51 -2.53
CA ALA A 100 -12.35 -1.56 -2.65
C ALA A 100 -12.86 -0.22 -2.13
N GLY A 101 -13.79 0.39 -2.87
CA GLY A 101 -14.32 1.70 -2.53
C GLY A 101 -15.81 1.72 -2.43
N THR A 102 -16.31 2.61 -1.60
CA THR A 102 -17.72 3.00 -1.53
C THR A 102 -17.88 4.38 -2.17
N CYS A 103 -18.94 4.55 -2.94
CA CYS A 103 -19.40 5.89 -3.31
C CYS A 103 -20.18 6.43 -2.12
N GLU A 104 -19.72 7.53 -1.56
CA GLU A 104 -20.36 8.19 -0.43
C GLU A 104 -20.84 9.57 -0.87
N LEU A 105 -22.04 9.92 -0.45
CA LEU A 105 -22.63 11.21 -0.77
C LEU A 105 -22.31 12.18 0.37
N HIS A 106 -21.48 13.18 0.10
CA HIS A 106 -21.22 14.30 1.00
C HIS A 106 -22.04 15.51 0.52
N ILE A 107 -23.28 15.61 1.01
CA ILE A 107 -24.14 16.81 0.94
C ILE A 107 -24.35 17.41 2.32
#